data_AF-A0A6A3HUW8-F1
#
_entry.id   AF-A0A6A3HUW8-F1
#
_cell.length_a   1.000
_cell.length_b   1.000
_cell.length_c   1.000
_cell.angle_alpha   90.00
_cell.angle_beta   90.00
_cell.angle_gamma   90.00
#
_symmetry.space_group_name_H-M   'P 1'
#
loop_
_entity.id
_entity.type
_entity.pdbx_description
1 polymer ?
#
loop_
_entity_poly.entity_id
_entity_poly.type
_entity_poly.pdbx_seq_one_letter_code
_entity_poly.pdbx_strand_id
1 'polypeptide(L)'
;MSTQETSPRSQMRHSRSMDMGVARKIDTSSQMEEVKALIHSAKVFNDDTVTNEVEWFYGPLGIHDFYFVGQSPVVIAHHIQSLIAAKLMSKATNRPTDVKLEQEGENGAFFSVLSNVVGSANEPSRRAARYDAGITETEILERRLEKHFLSGSSGVIGDGVKAGYQYLEKAEATKKRTYRMQCYRSNGVLDPISVPYHVRMYFLQEPDFVDPNVSETETDINKVADKVFLERSGPRLKEVYQECIIKAMNQMTPTFHTEVWTESDGSKMARVAIAYRSGSTHSYFSSIADVYRQHGLFSQRKYAEFFANGIVIYTFYLQMLDNPSVGKGSFEDRLNAVVNDASMHFTLPRTSLTPMLTDGLLTPQQIAYAYAAWKFTFHFMHRLPESFAIVSKSLRDRDPNAFARLEQLRSTMKLNTFTESQILDHILSSAEIVKILYAEFQALHEPTKDGKRAEVDTNATLSTLRKSIVAEQALQIFSLFHIFNKHTRKTNFFANDKAALSFRLDGKFLSKTEFPDEPYAIIFVIGSEFRGFHVRFLDVARGGIRMIRSSHAQVYLNNASSLFDECYGLASTQHRKNKDIPEGGSKGVVLLNQAHQDKADVAFRKYIDAE
;
A
#
# COMPACT_ATOMS: atom_id res chain seq x y z
N MET A 1 21.82 56.99 19.66
CA MET A 1 20.62 56.17 19.94
C MET A 1 20.59 55.06 18.89
N SER A 2 21.17 53.91 19.24
CA SER A 2 21.20 52.72 18.39
C SER A 2 20.09 51.80 18.88
N THR A 3 19.07 51.60 18.04
CA THR A 3 17.98 50.68 18.29
C THR A 3 18.50 49.25 18.12
N GLN A 4 18.63 48.53 19.23
CA GLN A 4 18.84 47.09 19.23
C GLN A 4 17.66 46.41 18.53
N GLU A 5 17.88 45.88 17.34
CA GLU A 5 17.01 44.88 16.75
C GLU A 5 17.16 43.58 17.55
N THR A 6 16.17 43.28 18.37
CA THR A 6 16.02 41.99 19.04
C THR A 6 15.86 40.89 18.00
N SER A 7 16.82 39.97 17.95
CA SER A 7 16.78 38.71 17.21
C SER A 7 15.44 37.96 17.45
N PRO A 8 14.78 37.41 16.43
CA PRO A 8 13.56 36.63 16.59
C PRO A 8 13.91 35.22 17.08
N ARG A 9 14.37 35.10 18.33
CA ARG A 9 14.54 33.80 19.02
C ARG A 9 13.51 33.66 20.14
N SER A 10 12.80 32.53 20.09
CA SER A 10 12.01 31.89 21.16
C SER A 10 10.58 32.39 21.42
N GLN A 11 9.62 31.72 20.78
CA GLN A 11 8.45 31.24 21.51
C GLN A 11 8.56 29.71 21.54
N MET A 12 8.57 29.12 22.74
CA MET A 12 8.52 27.66 22.93
C MET A 12 7.25 27.11 22.26
N ARG A 13 7.39 26.47 21.10
CA ARG A 13 6.29 25.79 20.41
C ARG A 13 6.18 24.34 20.91
N HIS A 14 5.61 24.14 22.09
CA HIS A 14 5.17 22.81 22.51
C HIS A 14 3.84 22.49 21.83
N SER A 15 3.85 21.58 20.85
CA SER A 15 2.65 21.09 20.18
C SER A 15 1.84 20.19 21.14
N ARG A 16 1.01 20.81 21.97
CA ARG A 16 0.06 20.09 22.84
C ARG A 16 -1.12 19.60 22.01
N SER A 17 -1.03 18.39 21.46
CA SER A 17 -2.21 17.77 20.86
C SER A 17 -3.24 17.45 21.96
N MET A 18 -4.49 17.82 21.70
CA MET A 18 -5.67 17.73 22.58
C MET A 18 -6.16 16.30 22.89
N ASP A 19 -5.36 15.26 22.64
CA ASP A 19 -5.86 13.88 22.58
C ASP A 19 -5.56 12.97 23.79
N MET A 20 -4.82 13.44 24.80
CA MET A 20 -4.24 12.53 25.81
C MET A 20 -4.55 12.95 27.25
N GLY A 21 -4.80 11.93 28.09
CA GLY A 21 -5.07 12.02 29.52
C GLY A 21 -3.83 12.48 30.31
N VAL A 22 -3.78 12.21 31.62
CA VAL A 22 -2.78 12.75 32.57
C VAL A 22 -1.35 12.64 32.01
N ALA A 23 -0.90 13.69 31.32
CA ALA A 23 0.48 13.84 30.92
C ALA A 23 1.26 13.90 32.23
N ARG A 24 2.15 12.93 32.49
CA ARG A 24 3.19 13.13 33.48
C ARG A 24 3.91 14.42 33.05
N LYS A 25 3.69 15.51 33.79
CA LYS A 25 4.49 16.73 33.63
C LYS A 25 5.91 16.32 33.96
N ILE A 26 6.74 16.15 32.94
CA ILE A 26 8.17 16.05 33.14
C ILE A 26 8.70 17.47 33.26
N ASP A 27 9.54 17.66 34.25
CA ASP A 27 10.39 18.83 34.34
C ASP A 27 11.47 18.73 33.27
N THR A 28 11.14 19.18 32.06
CA THR A 28 12.06 19.20 30.91
C THR A 28 13.27 20.08 31.20
N SER A 29 13.15 21.07 32.10
CA SER A 29 14.29 21.92 32.48
C SER A 29 15.31 21.12 33.29
N SER A 30 14.87 20.36 34.30
CA SER A 30 15.77 19.46 35.04
C SER A 30 16.41 18.40 34.14
N GLN A 31 15.63 17.80 33.24
CA GLN A 31 16.13 16.79 32.30
C GLN A 31 17.18 17.38 31.35
N MET A 32 16.96 18.60 30.86
CA MET A 32 17.88 19.30 29.98
C MET A 32 19.22 19.57 30.66
N GLU A 33 19.22 19.99 31.92
CA GLU A 33 20.46 20.23 32.68
C GLU A 33 21.22 18.92 32.95
N GLU A 34 20.52 17.83 33.26
CA GLU A 34 21.14 16.51 33.38
C GLU A 34 21.78 16.04 32.05
N VAL A 35 21.09 16.27 30.93
CA VAL A 35 21.61 15.99 29.59
C VAL A 35 22.86 16.82 29.29
N LYS A 36 22.87 18.12 29.58
CA LYS A 36 24.07 18.96 29.43
C LYS A 36 25.23 18.36 30.22
N ALA A 37 25.02 18.06 31.50
CA ALA A 37 26.04 17.47 32.37
C ALA A 37 26.61 16.16 31.82
N LEU A 38 25.75 15.26 31.31
CA LEU A 38 26.16 14.01 30.69
C LEU A 38 27.01 14.25 29.43
N ILE A 39 26.63 15.20 28.57
CA ILE A 39 27.41 15.50 27.36
C ILE A 39 28.77 16.13 27.72
N HIS A 40 28.83 17.03 28.71
CA HIS A 40 30.09 17.61 29.18
C HIS A 40 31.04 16.55 29.77
N SER A 41 30.48 15.54 30.46
CA SER A 41 31.29 14.47 31.06
C SER A 41 32.11 13.70 30.03
N ALA A 42 31.65 13.62 28.78
CA ALA A 42 32.35 12.98 27.67
C ALA A 42 33.57 13.78 27.18
N LYS A 43 33.68 15.08 27.50
CA LYS A 43 34.80 15.97 27.13
C LYS A 43 35.13 16.03 25.62
N VAL A 44 34.15 15.77 24.77
CA VAL A 44 34.31 15.76 23.29
C VAL A 44 34.05 17.13 22.67
N PHE A 45 33.12 17.90 23.23
CA PHE A 45 32.62 19.16 22.65
C PHE A 45 32.88 20.34 23.59
N ASN A 46 33.00 21.55 23.04
CA ASN A 46 33.15 22.77 23.85
C ASN A 46 31.82 23.18 24.50
N ASP A 47 31.91 24.01 25.52
CA ASP A 47 30.77 24.35 26.39
C ASP A 47 29.64 25.06 25.62
N ASP A 48 30.02 26.02 24.77
CA ASP A 48 29.11 26.77 23.92
C ASP A 48 28.34 25.86 22.95
N THR A 49 29.00 24.88 22.32
CA THR A 49 28.34 23.97 21.37
C THR A 49 27.34 23.07 22.10
N VAL A 50 27.72 22.52 23.26
CA VAL A 50 26.82 21.67 24.05
C VAL A 50 25.58 22.45 24.48
N THR A 51 25.77 23.64 25.05
CA THR A 51 24.65 24.46 25.51
C THR A 51 23.71 24.84 24.37
N ASN A 52 24.26 25.37 23.27
CA ASN A 52 23.46 25.79 22.12
C ASN A 52 22.70 24.62 21.47
N GLU A 53 23.33 23.46 21.32
CA GLU A 53 22.73 22.30 20.64
C GLU A 53 21.70 21.60 21.53
N VAL A 54 21.92 21.51 22.84
CA VAL A 54 20.93 20.98 23.77
C VAL A 54 19.70 21.89 23.81
N GLU A 55 19.88 23.21 23.92
CA GLU A 55 18.77 24.16 23.90
C GLU A 55 18.03 24.15 22.55
N TRP A 56 18.78 24.05 21.44
CA TRP A 56 18.21 23.87 20.11
C TRP A 56 17.33 22.63 20.03
N PHE A 57 17.81 21.51 20.56
CA PHE A 57 17.13 20.21 20.53
C PHE A 57 15.85 20.19 21.38
N TYR A 58 15.89 20.78 22.58
CA TYR A 58 14.73 20.87 23.48
C TYR A 58 13.70 21.93 23.09
N GLY A 59 14.10 22.96 22.32
CA GLY A 59 13.22 24.07 21.95
C GLY A 59 13.00 24.19 20.44
N PRO A 60 13.84 24.97 19.73
CA PRO A 60 13.64 25.31 18.31
C PRO A 60 13.47 24.15 17.33
N LEU A 61 14.12 23.00 17.55
CA LEU A 61 13.92 21.82 16.69
C LEU A 61 12.47 21.34 16.75
N GLY A 62 11.78 21.60 17.87
CA GLY A 62 10.36 21.33 18.06
C GLY A 62 10.06 19.84 18.03
N ILE A 63 10.88 19.05 18.74
CA ILE A 63 10.58 17.64 19.01
C ILE A 63 9.37 17.58 19.94
N HIS A 64 8.48 16.64 19.69
CA HIS A 64 7.28 16.47 20.49
C HIS A 64 7.58 16.04 21.93
N ASP A 65 6.88 16.60 22.92
CA ASP A 65 7.08 16.35 24.37
C ASP A 65 7.15 14.88 24.76
N PHE A 66 6.36 14.01 24.09
CA PHE A 66 6.40 12.56 24.32
C PHE A 66 7.77 11.92 24.11
N TYR A 67 8.63 12.50 23.27
CA TYR A 67 10.02 12.06 23.14
C TYR A 67 10.74 12.14 24.50
N PHE A 68 10.67 13.32 25.12
CA PHE A 68 11.32 13.62 26.39
C PHE A 68 10.70 12.81 27.55
N VAL A 69 9.42 12.43 27.40
CA VAL A 69 8.73 11.51 28.33
C VAL A 69 9.12 10.05 28.15
N GLY A 70 9.44 9.63 26.93
CA GLY A 70 9.80 8.27 26.62
C GLY A 70 11.27 7.94 26.88
N GLN A 71 12.16 8.93 26.91
CA GLN A 71 13.61 8.71 26.88
C GLN A 71 14.31 9.13 28.17
N SER A 72 15.32 8.36 28.56
CA SER A 72 16.19 8.73 29.68
C SER A 72 17.16 9.85 29.28
N PRO A 73 17.62 10.68 30.23
CA PRO A 73 18.63 11.71 29.99
C PRO A 73 19.87 11.17 29.25
N VAL A 74 20.33 9.97 29.61
CA VAL A 74 21.49 9.30 28.98
C VAL A 74 21.25 9.04 27.49
N VAL A 75 20.08 8.53 27.11
CA VAL A 75 19.75 8.26 25.71
C VAL A 75 19.64 9.58 24.92
N ILE A 76 19.01 10.60 25.51
CA ILE A 76 18.89 11.92 24.88
C ILE A 76 20.28 12.55 24.67
N ALA A 77 21.18 12.44 25.64
CA ALA A 77 22.55 12.91 25.53
C ALA A 77 23.29 12.26 24.35
N HIS A 78 23.19 10.94 24.19
CA HIS A 78 23.77 10.24 23.04
C HIS A 78 23.17 10.73 21.72
N HIS A 79 21.85 10.89 21.62
CA HIS A 79 21.22 11.39 20.40
C HIS A 79 21.72 12.79 20.00
N ILE A 80 21.86 13.70 20.97
CA ILE A 80 22.37 15.05 20.73
C ILE A 80 23.84 15.00 20.31
N GLN A 81 24.69 14.22 20.99
CA GLN A 81 26.10 14.07 20.60
C GLN A 81 26.26 13.58 19.17
N SER A 82 25.47 12.58 18.76
CA SER A 82 25.51 12.07 17.39
C SER A 82 24.99 13.10 16.37
N LEU A 83 24.00 13.92 16.74
CA LEU A 83 23.47 14.98 15.90
C LEU A 83 24.50 16.12 15.72
N ILE A 84 25.24 16.47 16.77
CA ILE A 84 26.39 17.39 16.70
C ILE A 84 27.47 16.84 15.76
N ALA A 85 27.85 15.57 15.92
CA ALA A 85 28.84 14.92 15.07
C ALA A 85 28.42 14.94 13.59
N ALA A 86 27.15 14.62 13.29
CA ALA A 86 26.63 14.64 11.93
C ALA A 86 26.61 16.05 11.31
N LYS A 87 26.24 17.09 12.09
CA LYS A 87 26.33 18.49 11.65
C LYS A 87 27.76 18.90 11.32
N LEU A 88 28.73 18.51 12.15
CA LEU A 88 30.15 18.80 11.91
C LEU A 88 30.68 18.08 10.67
N MET A 89 30.36 16.81 10.48
CA MET A 89 30.71 16.07 9.26
C MET A 89 30.08 16.69 8.02
N SER A 90 28.83 17.15 8.11
CA SER A 90 28.15 17.79 7.00
C SER A 90 28.82 19.10 6.59
N LYS A 91 29.20 19.92 7.58
CA LYS A 91 29.97 21.15 7.36
C LYS A 91 31.35 20.88 6.75
N ALA A 92 32.06 19.85 7.24
CA ALA A 92 33.38 19.49 6.75
C ALA A 92 33.37 18.96 5.31
N THR A 93 32.34 18.21 4.92
CA THR A 93 32.23 17.60 3.59
C THR A 93 31.50 18.47 2.56
N ASN A 94 30.87 19.56 3.01
CA ASN A 94 29.95 20.40 2.23
C ASN A 94 28.85 19.57 1.53
N ARG A 95 28.47 18.45 2.15
CA ARG A 95 27.39 17.55 1.73
C ARG A 95 26.51 17.26 2.95
N PRO A 96 25.19 17.16 2.80
CA PRO A 96 24.33 16.69 3.89
C PRO A 96 24.81 15.30 4.30
N THR A 97 25.27 15.15 5.54
CA THR A 97 25.62 13.84 6.08
C THR A 97 24.37 13.20 6.65
N ASP A 98 24.12 11.93 6.33
CA ASP A 98 22.96 11.20 6.82
C ASP A 98 22.95 11.17 8.36
N VAL A 99 21.90 11.71 8.97
CA VAL A 99 21.66 11.58 10.41
C VAL A 99 20.90 10.27 10.66
N LYS A 100 21.63 9.15 10.58
CA LYS A 100 21.11 7.81 10.89
C LYS A 100 21.50 7.46 12.34
N LEU A 101 20.56 7.66 13.25
CA LEU A 101 20.67 7.18 14.62
C LEU A 101 19.86 5.90 14.71
N GLU A 102 20.51 4.80 15.05
CA GLU A 102 19.86 3.51 15.22
C GLU A 102 20.32 2.92 16.55
N GLN A 103 19.37 2.60 17.41
CA GLN A 103 19.63 1.92 18.67
C GLN A 103 18.60 0.81 18.83
N GLU A 104 19.06 -0.44 18.89
CA GLU A 104 18.21 -1.60 19.14
C GLU A 104 18.57 -2.19 20.50
N GLY A 105 17.57 -2.37 21.36
CA GLY A 105 17.67 -3.09 22.62
C GLY A 105 16.82 -4.36 22.59
N GLU A 106 16.75 -5.09 23.71
CA GLU A 106 16.00 -6.34 23.80
C GLU A 106 14.49 -6.14 23.56
N ASN A 107 13.91 -5.09 24.15
CA ASN A 107 12.45 -4.88 24.18
C ASN A 107 12.00 -3.62 23.41
N GLY A 108 12.91 -2.98 22.66
CA GLY A 108 12.59 -1.74 21.96
C GLY A 108 13.71 -1.27 21.03
N ALA A 109 13.37 -0.36 20.14
CA ALA A 109 14.30 0.20 19.18
C ALA A 109 13.99 1.68 18.88
N PHE A 110 15.03 2.42 18.53
CA PHE A 110 14.97 3.81 18.10
C PHE A 110 15.64 3.98 16.74
N PHE A 111 14.98 4.73 15.86
CA PHE A 111 15.53 5.07 14.56
C PHE A 111 15.28 6.53 14.23
N SER A 112 16.27 7.22 13.65
CA SER A 112 16.09 8.54 13.05
C SER A 112 16.44 8.55 11.57
N VAL A 113 15.75 9.40 10.83
CA VAL A 113 16.02 9.61 9.41
C VAL A 113 15.67 11.04 9.00
N LEU A 114 16.36 11.55 7.99
CA LEU A 114 16.00 12.81 7.36
C LEU A 114 14.68 12.67 6.60
N SER A 115 13.84 13.68 6.70
CA SER A 115 12.48 13.69 6.14
C SER A 115 12.20 15.03 5.46
N ASN A 116 12.04 15.00 4.15
CA ASN A 116 11.62 16.18 3.39
C ASN A 116 10.11 16.26 3.35
N VAL A 117 9.56 17.45 3.60
CA VAL A 117 8.17 17.73 3.21
C VAL A 117 8.31 18.00 1.71
N VAL A 118 7.89 17.09 0.84
CA VAL A 118 7.88 17.40 -0.59
C VAL A 118 6.80 18.45 -0.80
N GLY A 119 7.23 19.72 -0.79
CA GLY A 119 6.43 20.92 -1.02
C GLY A 119 7.22 22.05 -1.69
N SER A 120 8.52 21.87 -1.93
CA SER A 120 9.37 22.78 -2.69
C SER A 120 9.95 22.06 -3.91
N ALA A 121 9.15 21.92 -4.95
CA ALA A 121 9.60 21.38 -6.22
C ALA A 121 9.13 22.30 -7.35
N ASN A 122 9.96 23.30 -7.66
CA ASN A 122 10.01 23.87 -9.01
C ASN A 122 10.50 22.86 -10.05
N GLU A 123 10.83 21.62 -9.65
CA GLU A 123 11.12 20.55 -10.58
C GLU A 123 10.35 19.28 -10.18
N PRO A 124 9.32 18.89 -10.94
CA PRO A 124 8.75 17.56 -10.82
C PRO A 124 9.85 16.55 -11.12
N SER A 125 10.31 15.84 -10.10
CA SER A 125 11.20 14.70 -10.30
C SER A 125 10.41 13.64 -11.06
N ARG A 126 10.52 13.65 -12.40
CA ARG A 126 10.07 12.59 -13.30
C ARG A 126 10.92 11.34 -13.04
N ARG A 127 10.62 10.65 -11.95
CA ARG A 127 11.27 9.41 -11.50
C ARG A 127 11.10 8.26 -12.50
N ALA A 128 10.02 8.25 -13.29
CA ALA A 128 9.81 7.24 -14.33
C ALA A 128 10.79 7.28 -15.53
N ALA A 129 11.64 8.31 -15.65
CA ALA A 129 12.58 8.42 -16.77
C ALA A 129 14.07 8.40 -16.39
N ARG A 130 14.43 8.35 -15.09
CA ARG A 130 15.83 8.31 -14.64
C ARG A 130 16.00 7.41 -13.42
N TYR A 131 16.79 6.35 -13.58
CA TYR A 131 17.16 5.37 -12.56
C TYR A 131 17.92 5.95 -11.35
N ASP A 132 18.32 7.23 -11.37
CA ASP A 132 19.24 7.82 -10.39
C ASP A 132 18.58 8.49 -9.17
N ALA A 133 17.26 8.70 -9.17
CA ALA A 133 16.54 9.27 -8.02
C ALA A 133 15.72 8.16 -7.32
N GLY A 134 16.39 7.37 -6.48
CA GLY A 134 15.81 6.23 -5.78
C GLY A 134 14.76 6.53 -4.70
N ILE A 135 14.34 5.46 -4.02
CA ILE A 135 13.43 5.45 -2.86
C ILE A 135 13.96 6.40 -1.77
N THR A 136 13.08 7.20 -1.13
CA THR A 136 13.53 8.11 -0.06
C THR A 136 14.06 7.34 1.14
N GLU A 137 15.02 7.90 1.89
CA GLU A 137 15.55 7.24 3.09
C GLU A 137 14.47 6.93 4.12
N THR A 138 13.51 7.84 4.28
CA THR A 138 12.35 7.64 5.15
C THR A 138 11.57 6.39 4.73
N GLU A 139 11.33 6.22 3.44
CA GLU A 139 10.59 5.08 2.91
C GLU A 139 11.39 3.77 3.02
N ILE A 140 12.70 3.79 2.80
CA ILE A 140 13.59 2.64 3.05
C ILE A 140 13.50 2.22 4.53
N LEU A 141 13.57 3.18 5.45
CA LEU A 141 13.45 2.92 6.88
C LEU A 141 12.06 2.37 7.21
N GLU A 142 10.97 3.02 6.81
CA GLU A 142 9.61 2.56 7.12
C GLU A 142 9.35 1.15 6.59
N ARG A 143 9.88 0.79 5.40
CA ARG A 143 9.85 -0.58 4.87
C ARG A 143 10.61 -1.55 5.76
N ARG A 144 11.81 -1.17 6.25
CA ARG A 144 12.60 -1.97 7.19
C ARG A 144 11.86 -2.15 8.51
N LEU A 145 11.26 -1.09 9.07
CA LEU A 145 10.50 -1.15 10.31
C LEU A 145 9.29 -2.07 10.19
N GLU A 146 8.54 -1.94 9.10
CA GLU A 146 7.40 -2.80 8.84
C GLU A 146 7.81 -4.26 8.63
N LYS A 147 8.99 -4.50 8.02
CA LYS A 147 9.56 -5.85 7.86
C LYS A 147 9.94 -6.49 9.20
N HIS A 148 10.62 -5.77 10.08
CA HIS A 148 11.26 -6.38 11.25
C HIS A 148 10.44 -6.28 12.54
N PHE A 149 9.57 -5.26 12.65
CA PHE A 149 8.91 -4.93 13.91
C PHE A 149 7.39 -4.89 13.83
N LEU A 150 6.81 -4.45 12.70
CA LEU A 150 5.35 -4.40 12.52
C LEU A 150 4.83 -5.67 11.82
N SER A 151 3.54 -5.93 11.98
CA SER A 151 2.90 -7.06 11.31
C SER A 151 2.69 -6.76 9.83
N GLY A 152 2.77 -7.79 8.98
CA GLY A 152 2.30 -7.68 7.60
C GLY A 152 3.34 -7.20 6.60
N SER A 153 4.60 -7.56 6.74
CA SER A 153 5.56 -7.40 5.63
C SER A 153 6.21 -8.73 5.30
N SER A 154 5.86 -9.25 4.12
CA SER A 154 6.83 -9.94 3.29
C SER A 154 7.75 -8.86 2.71
N GLY A 155 9.07 -9.06 2.73
CA GLY A 155 10.01 -8.23 1.94
C GLY A 155 9.78 -8.33 0.43
N VAL A 156 8.70 -9.00 0.02
CA VAL A 156 8.35 -9.41 -1.33
C VAL A 156 7.11 -8.64 -1.77
N ILE A 157 7.18 -8.05 -2.96
CA ILE A 157 6.00 -7.54 -3.67
C ILE A 157 5.16 -8.74 -4.11
N GLY A 158 3.90 -8.73 -3.68
CA GLY A 158 3.01 -9.87 -3.72
C GLY A 158 2.64 -10.42 -5.08
N ASP A 159 3.06 -9.82 -6.20
CA ASP A 159 2.60 -10.20 -7.54
C ASP A 159 3.53 -11.14 -8.31
N GLY A 160 4.71 -11.47 -7.76
CA GLY A 160 5.60 -12.52 -8.27
C GLY A 160 6.39 -12.15 -9.52
N VAL A 161 6.32 -10.90 -9.99
CA VAL A 161 7.21 -10.39 -11.05
C VAL A 161 8.59 -10.10 -10.44
N LYS A 162 9.66 -10.14 -11.27
CA LYS A 162 11.06 -9.96 -10.83
C LYS A 162 11.76 -8.75 -11.49
N ALA A 163 11.00 -7.83 -12.09
CA ALA A 163 11.57 -6.67 -12.78
C ALA A 163 11.94 -5.55 -11.78
N GLY A 164 12.77 -4.61 -12.23
CA GLY A 164 13.47 -3.59 -11.44
C GLY A 164 12.70 -3.06 -10.22
N TYR A 165 13.43 -2.89 -9.11
CA TYR A 165 12.97 -2.58 -7.73
C TYR A 165 12.62 -3.78 -6.82
N GLN A 166 12.70 -5.02 -7.29
CA GLN A 166 12.28 -6.20 -6.52
C GLN A 166 13.46 -7.10 -6.11
N TYR A 167 13.78 -7.12 -4.81
CA TYR A 167 14.46 -8.28 -4.20
C TYR A 167 13.37 -9.22 -3.67
N LEU A 168 13.23 -10.40 -4.28
CA LEU A 168 12.47 -11.50 -3.68
C LEU A 168 13.31 -12.08 -2.53
N GLU A 169 13.25 -11.47 -1.36
CA GLU A 169 13.86 -12.07 -0.17
C GLU A 169 13.04 -13.27 0.29
N LYS A 170 13.73 -14.32 0.76
CA LYS A 170 13.05 -15.46 1.39
C LYS A 170 12.27 -14.95 2.60
N ALA A 171 11.04 -15.43 2.77
CA ALA A 171 10.29 -15.22 3.99
C ALA A 171 11.08 -15.83 5.16
N GLU A 172 11.76 -14.98 5.94
CA GLU A 172 12.36 -15.42 7.20
C GLU A 172 11.24 -15.77 8.18
N ALA A 173 11.44 -16.88 8.91
CA ALA A 173 10.52 -17.34 9.94
C ALA A 173 10.23 -16.20 10.92
N THR A 174 8.95 -15.86 11.02
CA THR A 174 8.43 -14.68 11.70
C THR A 174 8.63 -14.79 13.21
N LYS A 175 9.47 -13.92 13.79
CA LYS A 175 9.23 -13.43 15.16
C LYS A 175 7.81 -12.85 15.24
N LYS A 176 7.19 -12.79 16.43
CA LYS A 176 5.90 -12.10 16.63
C LYS A 176 6.13 -10.58 16.45
N ARG A 177 5.98 -10.10 15.21
CA ARG A 177 6.23 -8.70 14.81
C ARG A 177 5.01 -7.84 15.11
N THR A 178 4.83 -7.47 16.37
CA THR A 178 3.67 -6.69 16.83
C THR A 178 4.11 -5.51 17.70
N TYR A 179 5.27 -4.93 17.40
CA TYR A 179 5.79 -3.81 18.17
C TYR A 179 4.87 -2.60 18.01
N ARG A 180 4.67 -1.91 19.13
CA ARG A 180 4.07 -0.59 19.15
C ARG A 180 5.07 0.38 18.54
N MET A 181 4.61 1.30 17.70
CA MET A 181 5.47 2.28 17.06
C MET A 181 4.92 3.68 17.23
N GLN A 182 5.77 4.63 17.60
CA GLN A 182 5.47 6.06 17.60
C GLN A 182 6.47 6.77 16.71
N CYS A 183 5.99 7.64 15.82
CA CYS A 183 6.80 8.44 14.94
C CYS A 183 6.50 9.91 15.14
N TYR A 184 7.53 10.71 15.37
CA TYR A 184 7.45 12.16 15.49
C TYR A 184 8.32 12.82 14.44
N ARG A 185 7.76 13.85 13.80
CA ARG A 185 8.49 14.75 12.92
C ARG A 185 8.87 16.02 13.69
N SER A 186 10.09 16.53 13.47
CA SER A 186 10.50 17.83 13.99
C SER A 186 9.72 18.97 13.33
N ASN A 187 9.31 19.98 14.12
CA ASN A 187 8.68 21.20 13.56
C ASN A 187 9.69 22.07 12.81
N GLY A 188 10.94 22.10 13.30
CA GLY A 188 12.05 22.79 12.65
C GLY A 188 12.91 21.85 11.79
N VAL A 189 13.79 22.46 10.99
CA VAL A 189 14.89 21.76 10.31
C VAL A 189 16.10 21.64 11.24
N LEU A 190 16.98 20.68 10.97
CA LEU A 190 18.19 20.45 11.78
C LEU A 190 19.11 21.67 11.84
N ASP A 191 19.36 22.28 10.68
CA ASP A 191 20.15 23.49 10.54
C ASP A 191 19.74 24.21 9.24
N PRO A 192 19.25 25.46 9.28
CA PRO A 192 18.72 26.13 8.09
C PRO A 192 19.72 26.32 6.93
N ILE A 193 21.02 26.27 7.18
CA ILE A 193 22.06 26.58 6.20
C ILE A 193 22.72 25.29 5.69
N SER A 194 23.13 24.42 6.60
CA SER A 194 23.90 23.22 6.31
C SER A 194 23.04 21.96 6.15
N VAL A 195 21.91 21.86 6.86
CA VAL A 195 21.03 20.68 6.83
C VAL A 195 19.55 21.11 6.93
N PRO A 196 18.97 21.71 5.86
CA PRO A 196 17.61 22.26 5.87
C PRO A 196 16.54 21.16 5.76
N TYR A 197 16.68 20.10 6.55
CA TYR A 197 15.83 18.93 6.55
C TYR A 197 15.19 18.71 7.91
N HIS A 198 13.94 18.27 7.92
CA HIS A 198 13.30 17.80 9.15
C HIS A 198 13.82 16.40 9.50
N VAL A 199 13.68 16.01 10.77
CA VAL A 199 14.00 14.66 11.22
C VAL A 199 12.71 13.94 11.57
N ARG A 200 12.63 12.67 11.18
CA ARG A 200 11.66 11.71 11.73
C ARG A 200 12.35 10.81 12.73
N MET A 201 11.69 10.62 13.85
CA MET A 201 12.15 9.79 14.95
C MET A 201 11.11 8.70 15.20
N TYR A 202 11.52 7.44 15.12
CA TYR A 202 10.69 6.26 15.34
C TYR A 202 11.09 5.58 16.64
N PHE A 203 10.09 5.28 17.46
CA PHE A 203 10.22 4.57 18.72
C PHE A 203 9.42 3.30 18.63
N LEU A 204 10.08 2.16 18.84
CA LEU A 204 9.45 0.86 18.82
C LEU A 204 9.59 0.20 20.19
N GLN A 205 8.52 -0.44 20.63
CA GLN A 205 8.47 -1.14 21.91
C GLN A 205 7.64 -2.41 21.77
N GLU A 206 8.08 -3.49 22.41
CA GLU A 206 7.21 -4.66 22.58
C GLU A 206 5.97 -4.30 23.42
N PRO A 207 4.77 -4.72 23.01
CA PRO A 207 3.56 -4.45 23.78
C PRO A 207 3.54 -5.26 25.08
N ASP A 208 3.21 -4.61 26.19
CA ASP A 208 2.87 -5.24 27.46
C ASP A 208 1.35 -5.21 27.64
N PHE A 209 0.68 -6.22 27.09
CA PHE A 209 -0.78 -6.34 27.11
C PHE A 209 -1.32 -6.53 28.53
N VAL A 210 -2.52 -6.02 28.79
CA VAL A 210 -3.24 -6.31 30.03
C VAL A 210 -3.51 -7.81 30.16
N ASP A 211 -4.07 -8.42 29.11
CA ASP A 211 -4.21 -9.88 29.00
C ASP A 211 -3.61 -10.38 27.66
N PRO A 212 -2.43 -11.02 27.68
CA PRO A 212 -1.79 -11.53 26.47
C PRO A 212 -2.45 -12.79 25.89
N ASN A 213 -3.32 -13.48 26.65
CA ASN A 213 -3.97 -14.75 26.26
C ASN A 213 -5.47 -14.60 26.01
N VAL A 214 -5.90 -13.39 25.69
CA VAL A 214 -7.29 -13.04 25.43
C VAL A 214 -7.83 -13.78 24.19
N SER A 215 -9.15 -14.03 24.17
CA SER A 215 -9.83 -14.54 22.97
C SER A 215 -9.63 -13.59 21.78
N GLU A 216 -9.46 -14.14 20.57
CA GLU A 216 -9.44 -13.38 19.31
C GLU A 216 -10.71 -12.55 19.09
N THR A 217 -11.82 -12.90 19.74
CA THR A 217 -13.11 -12.18 19.63
C THR A 217 -13.34 -11.16 20.74
N GLU A 218 -12.46 -11.05 21.73
CA GLU A 218 -12.58 -10.01 22.76
C GLU A 218 -12.34 -8.64 22.13
N THR A 219 -13.17 -7.67 22.50
CA THR A 219 -13.14 -6.32 21.92
C THR A 219 -12.93 -5.24 22.97
N ASP A 220 -13.03 -5.54 24.27
CA ASP A 220 -12.80 -4.56 25.34
C ASP A 220 -11.35 -4.06 25.35
N ILE A 221 -11.16 -2.79 25.01
CA ILE A 221 -9.86 -2.12 24.94
C ILE A 221 -9.08 -2.24 26.26
N ASN A 222 -9.77 -2.28 27.40
CA ASN A 222 -9.12 -2.37 28.71
C ASN A 222 -8.49 -3.74 28.99
N LYS A 223 -8.83 -4.75 28.19
CA LYS A 223 -8.24 -6.10 28.27
C LYS A 223 -7.22 -6.37 27.16
N VAL A 224 -7.51 -5.89 25.94
CA VAL A 224 -6.72 -6.23 24.76
C VAL A 224 -5.54 -5.27 24.51
N ALA A 225 -5.54 -4.08 25.11
CA ALA A 225 -4.52 -3.07 24.87
C ALA A 225 -3.29 -3.22 25.77
N ASP A 226 -2.23 -2.52 25.38
CA ASP A 226 -1.03 -2.33 26.18
C ASP A 226 -1.30 -1.45 27.42
N LYS A 227 -0.68 -1.79 28.56
CA LYS A 227 -0.86 -1.07 29.83
C LYS A 227 -0.44 0.40 29.75
N VAL A 228 0.73 0.67 29.16
CA VAL A 228 1.27 2.03 29.01
C VAL A 228 0.42 2.84 28.03
N PHE A 229 -0.10 2.21 26.98
CA PHE A 229 -1.09 2.83 26.09
C PHE A 229 -2.32 3.27 26.89
N LEU A 230 -2.92 2.38 27.68
CA LEU A 230 -4.11 2.69 28.48
C LEU A 230 -3.85 3.79 29.50
N GLU A 231 -2.68 3.81 30.14
CA GLU A 231 -2.33 4.86 31.10
C GLU A 231 -2.21 6.24 30.44
N ARG A 232 -1.62 6.30 29.25
CA ARG A 232 -1.33 7.58 28.57
C ARG A 232 -2.52 8.10 27.75
N SER A 233 -3.36 7.21 27.23
CA SER A 233 -4.45 7.56 26.32
C SER A 233 -5.57 8.32 27.01
N GLY A 234 -6.00 9.43 26.41
CA GLY A 234 -7.14 10.22 26.89
C GLY A 234 -8.47 9.48 26.71
N PRO A 235 -9.54 9.90 27.40
CA PRO A 235 -10.86 9.27 27.28
C PRO A 235 -11.36 9.20 25.83
N ARG A 236 -11.20 10.29 25.06
CA ARG A 236 -11.63 10.34 23.66
C ARG A 236 -10.84 9.41 22.76
N LEU A 237 -9.51 9.31 22.94
CA LEU A 237 -8.69 8.39 22.15
C LEU A 237 -9.09 6.92 22.41
N LYS A 238 -9.33 6.58 23.69
CA LYS A 238 -9.78 5.23 24.07
C LYS A 238 -11.13 4.88 23.45
N GLU A 239 -12.09 5.81 23.48
CA GLU A 239 -13.40 5.65 22.85
C GLU A 239 -13.27 5.38 21.35
N VAL A 240 -12.48 6.20 20.65
CA VAL A 240 -12.25 6.04 19.20
C VAL A 240 -11.59 4.70 18.89
N TYR A 241 -10.58 4.30 19.65
CA TYR A 241 -9.91 3.01 19.45
C TYR A 241 -10.84 1.84 19.76
N GLN A 242 -11.68 1.96 20.79
CA GLN A 242 -12.70 0.96 21.13
C GLN A 242 -13.70 0.77 19.99
N GLU A 243 -14.20 1.84 19.39
CA GLU A 243 -15.07 1.77 18.20
C GLU A 243 -14.37 1.12 17.02
N CYS A 244 -13.12 1.50 16.76
CA CYS A 244 -12.29 0.92 15.70
C CYS A 244 -12.08 -0.59 15.89
N ILE A 245 -11.79 -1.05 17.11
CA ILE A 245 -11.62 -2.48 17.44
C ILE A 245 -12.91 -3.24 17.16
N ILE A 246 -14.06 -2.74 17.64
CA ILE A 246 -15.37 -3.39 17.45
C ILE A 246 -15.70 -3.51 15.96
N LYS A 247 -15.55 -2.43 15.19
CA LYS A 247 -15.85 -2.43 13.75
C LYS A 247 -14.90 -3.37 12.99
N ALA A 248 -13.59 -3.24 13.20
CA ALA A 248 -12.59 -4.06 12.52
C ALA A 248 -12.69 -5.56 12.86
N MET A 249 -13.21 -5.92 14.03
CA MET A 249 -13.47 -7.31 14.40
C MET A 249 -14.54 -7.96 13.52
N ASN A 250 -15.52 -7.18 13.06
CA ASN A 250 -16.71 -7.66 12.37
C ASN A 250 -16.63 -7.58 10.83
N GLN A 251 -15.50 -7.14 10.27
CA GLN A 251 -15.33 -6.99 8.82
C GLN A 251 -13.92 -7.38 8.33
N MET A 252 -13.81 -7.70 7.04
CA MET A 252 -12.52 -8.01 6.40
C MET A 252 -11.81 -6.75 5.84
N THR A 253 -12.53 -5.64 5.76
CA THR A 253 -12.11 -4.36 5.19
C THR A 253 -11.51 -3.45 6.28
N PRO A 254 -10.66 -2.48 5.93
CA PRO A 254 -10.17 -1.51 6.90
C PRO A 254 -11.31 -0.63 7.41
N THR A 255 -11.38 -0.44 8.72
CA THR A 255 -12.22 0.58 9.34
C THR A 255 -11.45 1.89 9.41
N PHE A 256 -12.11 3.00 9.06
CA PHE A 256 -11.55 4.34 9.18
C PHE A 256 -12.29 5.15 10.24
N HIS A 257 -11.56 5.94 11.01
CA HIS A 257 -12.09 7.01 11.85
C HIS A 257 -11.29 8.27 11.61
N THR A 258 -11.98 9.38 11.34
CA THR A 258 -11.35 10.68 11.09
C THR A 258 -11.87 11.76 12.02
N GLU A 259 -10.97 12.62 12.50
CA GLU A 259 -11.30 13.82 13.27
C GLU A 259 -10.46 14.98 12.77
N VAL A 260 -11.05 16.17 12.72
CA VAL A 260 -10.39 17.40 12.27
C VAL A 260 -10.51 18.45 13.36
N TRP A 261 -9.42 19.16 13.63
CA TRP A 261 -9.40 20.31 14.53
C TRP A 261 -8.43 21.37 14.01
N THR A 262 -8.45 22.53 14.67
CA THR A 262 -7.52 23.63 14.42
C THR A 262 -6.56 23.74 15.60
N GLU A 263 -5.27 23.74 15.30
CA GLU A 263 -4.20 23.96 16.28
C GLU A 263 -4.15 25.43 16.70
N SER A 264 -3.45 25.72 17.80
CA SER A 264 -3.32 27.09 18.33
C SER A 264 -2.68 28.09 17.36
N ASP A 265 -1.92 27.61 16.38
CA ASP A 265 -1.28 28.42 15.33
C ASP A 265 -2.19 28.65 14.11
N GLY A 266 -3.44 28.17 14.16
CA GLY A 266 -4.41 28.28 13.07
C GLY A 266 -4.29 27.17 12.01
N SER A 267 -3.29 26.29 12.10
CA SER A 267 -3.15 25.17 11.17
C SER A 267 -4.26 24.13 11.41
N LYS A 268 -4.82 23.57 10.32
CA LYS A 268 -5.75 22.44 10.42
C LYS A 268 -4.96 21.15 10.58
N MET A 269 -5.42 20.30 11.49
CA MET A 269 -4.88 18.97 11.74
C MET A 269 -6.00 17.94 11.60
N ALA A 270 -5.68 16.80 11.02
CA ALA A 270 -6.58 15.65 10.98
C ALA A 270 -5.93 14.44 11.62
N ARG A 271 -6.69 13.67 12.38
CA ARG A 271 -6.34 12.31 12.79
C ARG A 271 -7.05 11.33 11.88
N VAL A 272 -6.31 10.39 11.29
CA VAL A 272 -6.85 9.26 10.53
C VAL A 272 -6.42 7.98 11.22
N ALA A 273 -7.36 7.31 11.91
CA ALA A 273 -7.15 6.00 12.48
C ALA A 273 -7.67 4.93 11.52
N ILE A 274 -6.84 3.93 11.23
CA ILE A 274 -7.13 2.85 10.28
C ILE A 274 -6.95 1.52 11.01
N ALA A 275 -8.04 0.79 11.20
CA ALA A 275 -8.09 -0.44 11.99
C ALA A 275 -8.43 -1.65 11.11
N TYR A 276 -7.70 -2.74 11.30
CA TYR A 276 -7.96 -4.00 10.58
C TYR A 276 -7.31 -5.19 11.31
N ARG A 277 -7.63 -6.41 10.88
CA ARG A 277 -6.99 -7.63 11.39
C ARG A 277 -5.53 -7.71 10.94
N SER A 278 -4.61 -7.84 11.89
CA SER A 278 -3.18 -7.99 11.61
C SER A 278 -2.94 -9.14 10.62
N GLY A 279 -2.13 -8.86 9.59
CA GLY A 279 -1.80 -9.84 8.56
C GLY A 279 -2.88 -10.10 7.50
N SER A 280 -3.98 -9.35 7.49
CA SER A 280 -4.99 -9.38 6.41
C SER A 280 -4.58 -8.58 5.16
N THR A 281 -3.56 -7.74 5.26
CA THR A 281 -2.89 -7.05 4.15
C THR A 281 -1.38 -7.02 4.41
N HIS A 282 -0.61 -6.49 3.45
CA HIS A 282 0.84 -6.35 3.60
C HIS A 282 1.35 -4.97 3.19
N SER A 283 2.52 -4.57 3.68
CA SER A 283 3.21 -3.34 3.27
C SER A 283 2.41 -2.04 3.42
N TYR A 284 1.30 -2.06 4.15
CA TYR A 284 0.31 -0.98 4.17
C TYR A 284 0.82 0.24 4.94
N PHE A 285 1.53 0.05 6.06
CA PHE A 285 2.08 1.14 6.85
C PHE A 285 3.09 1.97 6.04
N SER A 286 4.01 1.31 5.34
CA SER A 286 5.07 1.99 4.60
C SER A 286 4.62 2.57 3.26
N SER A 287 3.46 2.16 2.72
CA SER A 287 2.95 2.60 1.41
C SER A 287 1.83 3.62 1.48
N ILE A 288 1.08 3.70 2.59
CA ILE A 288 0.01 4.70 2.78
C ILE A 288 0.51 6.14 2.69
N ALA A 289 1.82 6.34 2.88
CA ALA A 289 2.45 7.64 2.74
C ALA A 289 2.31 8.22 1.34
N ASP A 290 2.31 7.37 0.31
CA ASP A 290 2.17 7.81 -1.07
C ASP A 290 0.72 8.22 -1.37
N VAL A 291 -0.25 7.62 -0.68
CA VAL A 291 -1.68 7.97 -0.80
C VAL A 291 -1.94 9.40 -0.32
N TYR A 292 -1.60 9.73 0.93
CA TYR A 292 -1.91 11.06 1.45
C TYR A 292 -1.07 12.17 0.80
N ARG A 293 0.13 11.85 0.30
CA ARG A 293 0.99 12.81 -0.43
C ARG A 293 0.37 13.23 -1.76
N GLN A 294 -0.31 12.33 -2.47
CA GLN A 294 -1.00 12.69 -3.72
C GLN A 294 -2.16 13.66 -3.51
N HIS A 295 -2.66 13.75 -2.28
CA HIS A 295 -3.68 14.73 -1.90
C HIS A 295 -3.09 16.00 -1.29
N GLY A 296 -1.76 16.20 -1.37
CA GLY A 296 -1.06 17.38 -0.86
C GLY A 296 -1.03 17.43 0.67
N LEU A 297 -1.12 16.27 1.33
CA LEU A 297 -1.05 16.15 2.78
C LEU A 297 0.27 15.50 3.20
N PHE A 298 0.67 15.72 4.44
CA PHE A 298 1.82 15.06 5.05
C PHE A 298 1.54 14.69 6.50
N SER A 299 2.21 13.65 7.00
CA SER A 299 2.08 13.25 8.40
C SER A 299 3.06 14.03 9.30
N GLN A 300 2.57 14.58 10.40
CA GLN A 300 3.40 15.05 11.51
C GLN A 300 3.73 13.94 12.50
N ARG A 301 2.76 13.03 12.71
CA ARG A 301 2.89 11.91 13.64
C ARG A 301 2.34 10.65 13.02
N LYS A 302 2.92 9.51 13.35
CA LYS A 302 2.39 8.19 12.99
C LYS A 302 2.41 7.29 14.23
N TYR A 303 1.39 6.47 14.38
CA TYR A 303 1.32 5.47 15.44
C TYR A 303 0.95 4.12 14.84
N ALA A 304 1.53 3.05 15.39
CA ALA A 304 1.07 1.68 15.18
C ALA A 304 0.82 1.04 16.54
N GLU A 305 -0.42 0.65 16.78
CA GLU A 305 -0.85 0.02 18.03
C GLU A 305 -1.43 -1.35 17.71
N PHE A 306 -0.80 -2.38 18.27
CA PHE A 306 -1.26 -3.76 18.18
C PHE A 306 -2.06 -4.10 19.43
N PHE A 307 -3.07 -4.96 19.28
CA PHE A 307 -3.91 -5.44 20.37
C PHE A 307 -3.80 -6.96 20.48
N ALA A 308 -3.96 -7.50 21.69
CA ALA A 308 -3.80 -8.92 21.97
C ALA A 308 -4.77 -9.81 21.19
N ASN A 309 -5.94 -9.30 20.79
CA ASN A 309 -6.93 -9.98 19.96
C ASN A 309 -6.57 -10.03 18.45
N GLY A 310 -5.40 -9.53 18.05
CA GLY A 310 -4.93 -9.55 16.66
C GLY A 310 -5.41 -8.37 15.79
N ILE A 311 -6.06 -7.35 16.36
CA ILE A 311 -6.33 -6.08 15.67
C ILE A 311 -5.07 -5.20 15.69
N VAL A 312 -4.88 -4.44 14.61
CA VAL A 312 -3.90 -3.36 14.52
C VAL A 312 -4.60 -2.05 14.16
N ILE A 313 -4.17 -0.97 14.79
CA ILE A 313 -4.61 0.40 14.46
C ILE A 313 -3.39 1.22 14.06
N TYR A 314 -3.39 1.69 12.82
CA TYR A 314 -2.44 2.69 12.35
C TYR A 314 -3.08 4.08 12.42
N THR A 315 -2.43 5.03 13.08
CA THR A 315 -2.94 6.40 13.19
C THR A 315 -1.98 7.39 12.56
N PHE A 316 -2.51 8.25 11.69
CA PHE A 316 -1.76 9.29 11.01
C PHE A 316 -2.32 10.66 11.36
N TYR A 317 -1.45 11.56 11.83
CA TYR A 317 -1.80 12.95 12.09
C TYR A 317 -1.36 13.77 10.88
N LEU A 318 -2.32 14.20 10.07
CA LEU A 318 -2.11 14.82 8.77
C LEU A 318 -2.31 16.33 8.82
N GLN A 319 -1.46 17.06 8.09
CA GLN A 319 -1.61 18.48 7.79
C GLN A 319 -1.50 18.71 6.28
N MET A 320 -2.05 19.83 5.84
CA MET A 320 -1.95 20.29 4.45
C MET A 320 -0.61 20.97 4.21
N LEU A 321 -0.03 20.77 3.03
CA LEU A 321 1.08 21.61 2.56
C LEU A 321 0.63 23.06 2.38
N ASP A 322 1.51 24.02 2.62
CA ASP A 322 1.19 25.44 2.44
C ASP A 322 0.81 25.77 0.98
N ASN A 323 1.53 25.16 0.03
CA ASN A 323 1.30 25.31 -1.41
C ASN A 323 1.24 23.93 -2.09
N PRO A 324 0.11 23.20 -2.00
CA PRO A 324 0.01 21.86 -2.56
C PRO A 324 -0.08 21.93 -4.09
N SER A 325 0.85 21.28 -4.78
CA SER A 325 0.84 21.11 -6.24
C SER A 325 -0.10 20.00 -6.73
N VAL A 326 -0.60 19.17 -5.82
CA VAL A 326 -1.43 18.00 -6.08
C VAL A 326 -2.63 17.95 -5.12
N GLY A 327 -3.65 17.16 -5.47
CA GLY A 327 -4.94 17.10 -4.77
C GLY A 327 -5.84 18.32 -5.05
N LYS A 328 -7.14 18.19 -4.77
CA LYS A 328 -8.16 19.21 -5.08
C LYS A 328 -9.07 19.47 -3.87
N GLY A 329 -9.63 20.66 -3.79
CA GLY A 329 -10.60 21.03 -2.76
C GLY A 329 -9.99 21.49 -1.43
N SER A 330 -10.87 21.62 -0.44
CA SER A 330 -10.54 21.98 0.94
C SER A 330 -9.73 20.89 1.67
N PHE A 331 -9.27 21.17 2.89
CA PHE A 331 -8.57 20.18 3.71
C PHE A 331 -9.46 18.95 3.97
N GLU A 332 -10.74 19.19 4.26
CA GLU A 332 -11.75 18.17 4.48
C GLU A 332 -12.04 17.34 3.21
N ASP A 333 -12.13 17.99 2.05
CA ASP A 333 -12.31 17.29 0.76
C ASP A 333 -11.12 16.36 0.47
N ARG A 334 -9.90 16.84 0.72
CA ARG A 334 -8.66 16.07 0.55
C ARG A 334 -8.60 14.91 1.54
N LEU A 335 -9.01 15.13 2.79
CA LEU A 335 -9.07 14.07 3.81
C LEU A 335 -10.04 12.96 3.42
N ASN A 336 -11.22 13.32 2.91
CA ASN A 336 -12.20 12.36 2.40
C ASN A 336 -11.65 11.57 1.21
N ALA A 337 -10.94 12.25 0.29
CA ALA A 337 -10.26 11.60 -0.82
C ALA A 337 -9.16 10.64 -0.34
N VAL A 338 -8.39 11.00 0.69
CA VAL A 338 -7.41 10.12 1.32
C VAL A 338 -8.06 8.87 1.90
N VAL A 339 -9.19 8.97 2.59
CA VAL A 339 -9.89 7.79 3.13
C VAL A 339 -10.34 6.85 2.01
N ASN A 340 -10.94 7.38 0.95
CA ASN A 340 -11.39 6.59 -0.20
C ASN A 340 -10.22 5.88 -0.89
N ASP A 341 -9.13 6.61 -1.15
CA ASP A 341 -7.95 6.07 -1.80
C ASP A 341 -7.15 5.13 -0.88
N ALA A 342 -7.15 5.36 0.42
CA ALA A 342 -6.56 4.45 1.42
C ALA A 342 -7.31 3.11 1.46
N SER A 343 -8.64 3.13 1.39
CA SER A 343 -9.45 1.92 1.29
C SER A 343 -9.13 1.14 0.00
N MET A 344 -9.03 1.83 -1.15
CA MET A 344 -8.59 1.20 -2.40
C MET A 344 -7.17 0.62 -2.26
N HIS A 345 -6.24 1.41 -1.72
CA HIS A 345 -4.85 1.03 -1.51
C HIS A 345 -4.71 -0.18 -0.60
N PHE A 346 -5.58 -0.35 0.39
CA PHE A 346 -5.59 -1.54 1.25
C PHE A 346 -5.77 -2.85 0.47
N THR A 347 -6.52 -2.82 -0.64
CA THR A 347 -6.74 -4.00 -1.49
C THR A 347 -5.47 -4.42 -2.24
N LEU A 348 -4.63 -3.45 -2.63
CA LEU A 348 -3.44 -3.62 -3.46
C LEU A 348 -2.30 -2.65 -3.04
N PRO A 349 -1.77 -2.75 -1.80
CA PRO A 349 -0.95 -1.71 -1.19
C PRO A 349 0.46 -1.59 -1.76
N ARG A 350 1.04 -2.70 -2.22
CA ARG A 350 2.31 -2.70 -2.93
C ARG A 350 2.31 -3.73 -4.04
N THR A 351 2.38 -3.22 -5.26
CA THR A 351 2.44 -4.00 -6.51
C THR A 351 3.66 -3.56 -7.32
N SER A 352 3.95 -4.24 -8.43
CA SER A 352 4.93 -3.78 -9.42
C SER A 352 4.62 -2.39 -10.01
N LEU A 353 3.41 -1.87 -9.84
CA LEU A 353 3.01 -0.54 -10.30
C LEU A 353 3.22 0.56 -9.24
N THR A 354 3.65 0.22 -8.02
CA THR A 354 3.92 1.20 -6.94
C THR A 354 4.82 2.37 -7.36
N PRO A 355 5.86 2.19 -8.23
CA PRO A 355 6.64 3.33 -8.72
C PRO A 355 5.78 4.42 -9.37
N MET A 356 4.75 4.05 -10.14
CA MET A 356 3.86 5.02 -10.79
C MET A 356 3.00 5.81 -9.79
N LEU A 357 2.70 5.24 -8.62
CA LEU A 357 2.04 5.94 -7.51
C LEU A 357 3.01 6.92 -6.84
N THR A 358 4.20 6.42 -6.52
CA THR A 358 5.26 7.17 -5.81
C THR A 358 5.69 8.40 -6.61
N ASP A 359 5.66 8.28 -7.94
CA ASP A 359 6.06 9.32 -8.89
C ASP A 359 4.91 10.31 -9.21
N GLY A 360 3.72 10.10 -8.65
CA GLY A 360 2.53 10.91 -8.91
C GLY A 360 2.01 10.78 -10.34
N LEU A 361 2.37 9.71 -11.05
CA LEU A 361 1.92 9.49 -12.44
C LEU A 361 0.51 8.94 -12.49
N LEU A 362 0.15 8.06 -11.56
CA LEU A 362 -1.16 7.45 -11.44
C LEU A 362 -1.67 7.53 -10.00
N THR A 363 -3.00 7.62 -9.85
CA THR A 363 -3.67 7.57 -8.53
C THR A 363 -3.84 6.12 -8.02
N PRO A 364 -4.12 5.88 -6.72
CA PRO A 364 -4.36 4.52 -6.20
C PRO A 364 -5.44 3.76 -6.97
N GLN A 365 -6.50 4.45 -7.40
CA GLN A 365 -7.55 3.86 -8.22
C GLN A 365 -7.03 3.49 -9.62
N GLN A 366 -6.29 4.36 -10.29
CA GLN A 366 -5.69 4.06 -11.59
C GLN A 366 -4.69 2.90 -11.52
N ILE A 367 -3.93 2.80 -10.43
CA ILE A 367 -3.02 1.68 -10.15
C ILE A 367 -3.80 0.38 -9.97
N ALA A 368 -4.85 0.39 -9.15
CA ALA A 368 -5.68 -0.79 -8.91
C ALA A 368 -6.35 -1.28 -10.20
N TYR A 369 -6.87 -0.35 -11.01
CA TYR A 369 -7.42 -0.63 -12.34
C TYR A 369 -6.37 -1.22 -13.28
N ALA A 370 -5.21 -0.57 -13.40
CA ALA A 370 -4.14 -1.01 -14.29
C ALA A 370 -3.61 -2.39 -13.87
N TYR A 371 -3.52 -2.66 -12.58
CA TYR A 371 -3.15 -3.97 -12.05
C TYR A 371 -4.19 -5.04 -12.44
N ALA A 372 -5.48 -4.74 -12.29
CA ALA A 372 -6.53 -5.68 -12.66
C ALA A 372 -6.55 -5.96 -14.17
N ALA A 373 -6.51 -4.91 -14.99
CA ALA A 373 -6.48 -5.02 -16.44
C ALA A 373 -5.18 -5.70 -16.93
N TRP A 374 -4.05 -5.51 -16.24
CA TRP A 374 -2.80 -6.23 -16.50
C TRP A 374 -2.95 -7.73 -16.29
N LYS A 375 -3.48 -8.15 -15.13
CA LYS A 375 -3.67 -9.58 -14.84
C LYS A 375 -4.71 -10.20 -15.77
N PHE A 376 -5.79 -9.48 -16.08
CA PHE A 376 -6.74 -9.88 -17.12
C PHE A 376 -6.04 -10.09 -18.46
N THR A 377 -5.25 -9.09 -18.88
CA THR A 377 -4.54 -9.12 -20.15
C THR A 377 -3.60 -10.31 -20.20
N PHE A 378 -2.82 -10.60 -19.16
CA PHE A 378 -1.99 -11.80 -19.11
C PHE A 378 -2.76 -13.11 -19.37
N HIS A 379 -3.98 -13.24 -18.84
CA HIS A 379 -4.78 -14.46 -19.02
C HIS A 379 -5.46 -14.56 -20.40
N PHE A 380 -5.67 -13.45 -21.11
CA PHE A 380 -6.41 -13.42 -22.38
C PHE A 380 -5.60 -12.91 -23.57
N MET A 381 -4.37 -12.50 -23.33
CA MET A 381 -3.35 -12.17 -24.32
C MET A 381 -2.89 -13.48 -24.97
N HIS A 382 -3.08 -13.55 -26.28
CA HIS A 382 -2.86 -14.70 -27.15
C HIS A 382 -3.93 -15.78 -27.10
N ARG A 383 -4.69 -15.73 -28.18
CA ARG A 383 -5.46 -16.85 -28.69
C ARG A 383 -4.91 -17.16 -30.05
N LEU A 384 -4.87 -18.44 -30.36
CA LEU A 384 -4.30 -18.94 -31.59
C LEU A 384 -4.93 -18.22 -32.79
N PRO A 385 -4.13 -17.82 -33.79
CA PRO A 385 -4.67 -17.23 -35.01
C PRO A 385 -5.79 -18.11 -35.58
N GLU A 386 -6.77 -17.52 -36.26
CA GLU A 386 -7.82 -18.29 -36.95
C GLU A 386 -7.22 -19.32 -37.93
N SER A 387 -6.04 -19.01 -38.50
CA SER A 387 -5.26 -19.94 -39.31
C SER A 387 -4.86 -21.23 -38.56
N PHE A 388 -4.58 -21.17 -37.26
CA PHE A 388 -4.34 -22.37 -36.46
C PHE A 388 -5.61 -23.23 -36.37
N ALA A 389 -6.78 -22.62 -36.17
CA ALA A 389 -8.06 -23.34 -36.11
C ALA A 389 -8.35 -24.06 -37.44
N ILE A 390 -8.08 -23.38 -38.55
CA ILE A 390 -8.23 -23.92 -39.91
C ILE A 390 -7.29 -25.12 -40.12
N VAL A 391 -6.01 -24.97 -39.77
CA VAL A 391 -5.00 -26.03 -39.90
C VAL A 391 -5.30 -27.21 -38.99
N SER A 392 -5.68 -26.95 -37.73
CA SER A 392 -6.07 -27.94 -36.75
C SER A 392 -7.27 -28.77 -37.24
N LYS A 393 -8.32 -28.11 -37.75
CA LYS A 393 -9.50 -28.78 -38.32
C LYS A 393 -9.15 -29.62 -39.56
N SER A 394 -8.24 -29.14 -40.40
CA SER A 394 -7.79 -29.88 -41.60
C SER A 394 -7.00 -31.15 -41.24
N LEU A 395 -6.20 -31.10 -40.17
CA LEU A 395 -5.33 -32.22 -39.77
C LEU A 395 -6.00 -33.25 -38.86
N ARG A 396 -6.99 -32.83 -38.04
CA ARG A 396 -7.62 -33.67 -37.00
C ARG A 396 -8.08 -35.04 -37.50
N ASP A 397 -8.72 -35.06 -38.67
CA ASP A 397 -9.33 -36.28 -39.22
C ASP A 397 -8.46 -36.94 -40.31
N ARG A 398 -7.32 -36.33 -40.67
CA ARG A 398 -6.46 -36.78 -41.79
C ARG A 398 -5.12 -37.35 -41.36
N ASP A 399 -4.48 -36.75 -40.34
CA ASP A 399 -3.18 -37.21 -39.83
C ASP A 399 -3.11 -37.01 -38.31
N PRO A 400 -3.41 -38.05 -37.51
CA PRO A 400 -3.35 -38.00 -36.07
C PRO A 400 -1.97 -37.62 -35.51
N ASN A 401 -0.89 -37.99 -36.19
CA ASN A 401 0.48 -37.70 -35.75
C ASN A 401 0.86 -36.24 -36.01
N ALA A 402 0.49 -35.69 -37.17
CA ALA A 402 0.65 -34.27 -37.46
C ALA A 402 -0.23 -33.41 -36.55
N PHE A 403 -1.45 -33.87 -36.25
CA PHE A 403 -2.33 -33.20 -35.29
C PHE A 403 -1.72 -33.17 -33.88
N ALA A 404 -1.18 -34.28 -33.38
CA ALA A 404 -0.51 -34.32 -32.08
C ALA A 404 0.72 -33.37 -32.02
N ARG A 405 1.52 -33.30 -33.09
CA ARG A 405 2.63 -32.34 -33.21
C ARG A 405 2.15 -30.88 -33.25
N LEU A 406 1.05 -30.60 -33.95
CA LEU A 406 0.44 -29.27 -33.98
C LEU A 406 -0.04 -28.85 -32.58
N GLU A 407 -0.65 -29.76 -31.83
CA GLU A 407 -1.06 -29.53 -30.44
C GLU A 407 0.12 -29.32 -29.50
N GLN A 408 1.23 -30.04 -29.70
CA GLN A 408 2.47 -29.79 -28.99
C GLN A 408 3.03 -28.39 -29.30
N LEU A 409 3.03 -27.98 -30.58
CA LEU A 409 3.44 -26.64 -31.00
C LEU A 409 2.53 -25.56 -30.43
N ARG A 410 1.22 -25.80 -30.39
CA ARG A 410 0.22 -24.94 -29.75
C ARG A 410 0.57 -24.68 -28.30
N SER A 411 0.86 -25.74 -27.55
CA SER A 411 1.25 -25.66 -26.14
C SER A 411 2.53 -24.85 -25.95
N THR A 412 3.53 -25.05 -26.81
CA THR A 412 4.79 -24.30 -26.78
C THR A 412 4.61 -22.83 -27.13
N MET A 413 3.78 -22.50 -28.13
CA MET A 413 3.48 -21.11 -28.51
C MET A 413 2.75 -20.38 -27.38
N LYS A 414 1.78 -21.04 -26.71
CA LYS A 414 1.09 -20.46 -25.55
C LYS A 414 2.06 -20.06 -24.42
N LEU A 415 3.11 -20.84 -24.18
CA LEU A 415 4.07 -20.58 -23.11
C LEU A 415 5.09 -19.45 -23.42
N ASN A 416 5.34 -19.14 -24.69
CA ASN A 416 6.47 -18.31 -25.12
C ASN A 416 6.12 -16.91 -25.65
N THR A 417 4.86 -16.46 -25.59
CA THR A 417 4.46 -15.24 -26.32
C THR A 417 4.63 -13.95 -25.50
N PHE A 418 4.07 -13.82 -24.29
CA PHE A 418 4.33 -12.68 -23.39
C PHE A 418 4.34 -13.11 -21.92
N THR A 419 5.31 -12.58 -21.19
CA THR A 419 5.40 -12.70 -19.74
C THR A 419 4.67 -11.53 -19.08
N GLU A 420 4.25 -11.70 -17.82
CA GLU A 420 3.71 -10.59 -17.02
C GLU A 420 4.66 -9.39 -16.97
N SER A 421 5.98 -9.65 -16.95
CA SER A 421 7.02 -8.62 -16.97
C SER A 421 6.98 -7.76 -18.23
N GLN A 422 6.85 -8.37 -19.40
CA GLN A 422 6.80 -7.61 -20.66
C GLN A 422 5.56 -6.72 -20.74
N ILE A 423 4.41 -7.21 -20.27
CA ILE A 423 3.20 -6.38 -20.21
C ILE A 423 3.40 -5.22 -19.22
N LEU A 424 4.00 -5.49 -18.06
CA LEU A 424 4.33 -4.48 -17.06
C LEU A 424 5.22 -3.37 -17.63
N ASP A 425 6.27 -3.70 -18.38
CA ASP A 425 7.20 -2.73 -18.96
C ASP A 425 6.46 -1.73 -19.90
N HIS A 426 5.49 -2.22 -20.65
CA HIS A 426 4.62 -1.36 -21.47
C HIS A 426 3.68 -0.47 -20.64
N ILE A 427 3.17 -0.98 -19.51
CA ILE A 427 2.33 -0.19 -18.59
C ILE A 427 3.15 0.92 -17.93
N LEU A 428 4.34 0.59 -17.41
CA LEU A 428 5.23 1.55 -16.74
C LEU A 428 5.66 2.70 -17.67
N SER A 429 5.76 2.43 -18.98
CA SER A 429 6.11 3.42 -19.99
C SER A 429 4.92 4.22 -20.56
N SER A 430 3.67 3.89 -20.18
CA SER A 430 2.46 4.42 -20.84
C SER A 430 1.41 4.95 -19.86
N ALA A 431 1.81 5.73 -18.85
CA ALA A 431 0.90 6.28 -17.84
C ALA A 431 -0.30 7.05 -18.43
N GLU A 432 -0.09 7.86 -19.47
CA GLU A 432 -1.18 8.61 -20.12
C GLU A 432 -2.21 7.70 -20.80
N ILE A 433 -1.77 6.58 -21.38
CA ILE A 433 -2.65 5.57 -21.97
C ILE A 433 -3.52 4.91 -20.89
N VAL A 434 -2.91 4.59 -19.74
CA VAL A 434 -3.64 4.04 -18.58
C VAL A 434 -4.70 5.03 -18.09
N LYS A 435 -4.40 6.33 -18.03
CA LYS A 435 -5.38 7.37 -17.64
C LYS A 435 -6.58 7.43 -18.59
N ILE A 436 -6.33 7.36 -19.91
CA ILE A 436 -7.39 7.33 -20.93
C ILE A 436 -8.31 6.12 -20.73
N LEU A 437 -7.70 4.94 -20.58
CA LEU A 437 -8.43 3.69 -20.37
C LEU A 437 -9.18 3.66 -19.03
N TYR A 438 -8.61 4.23 -17.97
CA TYR A 438 -9.28 4.36 -16.69
C TYR A 438 -10.47 5.33 -16.77
N ALA A 439 -10.33 6.45 -17.49
CA ALA A 439 -11.43 7.38 -17.69
C ALA A 439 -12.62 6.72 -18.42
N GLU A 440 -12.34 5.89 -19.43
CA GLU A 440 -13.37 5.06 -20.07
C GLU A 440 -14.00 4.06 -19.08
N PHE A 441 -13.18 3.34 -18.30
CA PHE A 441 -13.66 2.40 -17.29
C PHE A 441 -14.58 3.08 -16.26
N GLN A 442 -14.18 4.25 -15.76
CA GLN A 442 -14.95 5.05 -14.83
C GLN A 442 -16.28 5.48 -15.44
N ALA A 443 -16.26 6.06 -16.65
CA ALA A 443 -17.48 6.46 -17.35
C ALA A 443 -18.45 5.28 -17.57
N LEU A 444 -17.91 4.08 -17.83
CA LEU A 444 -18.69 2.87 -18.06
C LEU A 444 -19.24 2.22 -16.80
N HIS A 445 -18.58 2.33 -15.65
CA HIS A 445 -18.84 1.46 -14.49
C HIS A 445 -19.09 2.18 -13.17
N GLU A 446 -18.68 3.45 -13.03
CA GLU A 446 -18.89 4.20 -11.79
C GLU A 446 -20.40 4.41 -11.51
N PRO A 447 -20.90 4.05 -10.32
CA PRO A 447 -22.31 4.24 -9.97
C PRO A 447 -22.75 5.70 -10.11
N THR A 448 -23.85 5.96 -10.83
CA THR A 448 -24.44 7.30 -10.92
C THR A 448 -25.60 7.42 -9.94
N LYS A 449 -25.74 8.59 -9.27
CA LYS A 449 -26.78 8.82 -8.25
C LYS A 449 -28.20 8.63 -8.78
N ASP A 450 -28.42 8.98 -10.06
CA ASP A 450 -29.75 8.92 -10.71
C ASP A 450 -29.93 7.67 -11.59
N GLY A 451 -28.95 6.76 -11.63
CA GLY A 451 -28.95 5.59 -12.51
C GLY A 451 -28.87 5.88 -14.02
N LYS A 452 -28.93 7.17 -14.41
CA LYS A 452 -28.73 7.62 -15.79
C LYS A 452 -27.23 7.70 -16.07
N ARG A 453 -26.78 7.01 -17.10
CA ARG A 453 -25.39 7.03 -17.58
C ARG A 453 -25.38 7.57 -19.00
N ALA A 454 -24.48 8.51 -19.26
CA ALA A 454 -24.26 8.99 -20.63
C ALA A 454 -23.73 7.84 -21.50
N GLU A 455 -24.12 7.82 -22.77
CA GLU A 455 -23.55 6.86 -23.71
C GLU A 455 -22.04 7.13 -23.87
N VAL A 456 -21.22 6.10 -23.63
CA VAL A 456 -19.76 6.20 -23.73
C VAL A 456 -19.35 5.68 -25.11
N ASP A 457 -18.77 6.55 -25.94
CA ASP A 457 -18.22 6.13 -27.24
C ASP A 457 -16.88 5.43 -27.07
N THR A 458 -16.95 4.12 -26.84
CA THR A 458 -15.77 3.25 -26.71
C THR A 458 -14.93 3.20 -27.99
N ASN A 459 -15.53 3.46 -29.17
CA ASN A 459 -14.78 3.43 -30.44
C ASN A 459 -13.86 4.63 -30.58
N ALA A 460 -14.24 5.79 -30.03
CA ALA A 460 -13.37 6.95 -29.92
C ALA A 460 -12.14 6.66 -29.05
N THR A 461 -12.30 5.93 -27.94
CA THR A 461 -11.16 5.49 -27.11
C THR A 461 -10.20 4.64 -27.94
N LEU A 462 -10.71 3.60 -28.61
CA LEU A 462 -9.88 2.70 -29.42
C LEU A 462 -9.17 3.43 -30.57
N SER A 463 -9.85 4.41 -31.20
CA SER A 463 -9.26 5.26 -32.24
C SER A 463 -8.14 6.13 -31.68
N THR A 464 -8.29 6.65 -30.47
CA THR A 464 -7.24 7.40 -29.76
C THR A 464 -6.05 6.50 -29.47
N LEU A 465 -6.27 5.29 -28.94
CA LEU A 465 -5.19 4.32 -28.68
C LEU A 465 -4.36 4.01 -29.93
N ARG A 466 -5.02 3.76 -31.07
CA ARG A 466 -4.36 3.50 -32.36
C ARG A 466 -3.51 4.67 -32.87
N LYS A 467 -3.88 5.91 -32.52
CA LYS A 467 -3.13 7.11 -32.89
C LYS A 467 -1.96 7.39 -31.93
N SER A 468 -2.16 7.11 -30.65
CA SER A 468 -1.19 7.44 -29.60
C SER A 468 -0.11 6.37 -29.39
N ILE A 469 -0.37 5.11 -29.76
CA ILE A 469 0.53 3.98 -29.54
C ILE A 469 1.17 3.55 -30.86
N VAL A 470 2.48 3.74 -30.98
CA VAL A 470 3.26 3.34 -32.16
C VAL A 470 3.67 1.86 -32.13
N ALA A 471 4.04 1.36 -30.95
CA ALA A 471 4.50 -0.02 -30.80
C ALA A 471 3.31 -1.01 -30.90
N GLU A 472 3.37 -1.93 -31.86
CA GLU A 472 2.29 -2.89 -32.12
C GLU A 472 1.98 -3.75 -30.89
N GLN A 473 3.00 -4.20 -30.17
CA GLN A 473 2.84 -5.00 -28.95
C GLN A 473 2.10 -4.23 -27.86
N ALA A 474 2.48 -2.96 -27.63
CA ALA A 474 1.77 -2.09 -26.69
C ALA A 474 0.31 -1.89 -27.12
N LEU A 475 0.05 -1.71 -28.42
CA LEU A 475 -1.31 -1.56 -28.93
C LEU A 475 -2.15 -2.83 -28.70
N GLN A 476 -1.58 -4.01 -28.88
CA GLN A 476 -2.25 -5.29 -28.55
C GLN A 476 -2.57 -5.39 -27.06
N ILE A 477 -1.63 -5.03 -26.18
CA ILE A 477 -1.82 -4.98 -24.72
C ILE A 477 -2.97 -4.05 -24.34
N PHE A 478 -2.90 -2.79 -24.77
CA PHE A 478 -3.90 -1.79 -24.37
C PHE A 478 -5.26 -1.98 -25.07
N SER A 479 -5.31 -2.69 -26.20
CA SER A 479 -6.58 -3.15 -26.79
C SER A 479 -7.28 -4.19 -25.90
N LEU A 480 -6.55 -5.01 -25.16
CA LEU A 480 -7.14 -5.94 -24.19
C LEU A 480 -7.63 -5.23 -22.92
N PHE A 481 -6.97 -4.15 -22.48
CA PHE A 481 -7.53 -3.27 -21.44
C PHE A 481 -8.86 -2.66 -21.88
N HIS A 482 -8.95 -2.23 -23.14
CA HIS A 482 -10.21 -1.75 -23.70
C HIS A 482 -11.30 -2.84 -23.76
N ILE A 483 -10.94 -4.08 -24.11
CA ILE A 483 -11.86 -5.23 -24.05
C ILE A 483 -12.33 -5.48 -22.62
N PHE A 484 -11.42 -5.43 -21.63
CA PHE A 484 -11.75 -5.57 -20.21
C PHE A 484 -12.82 -4.54 -19.78
N ASN A 485 -12.66 -3.28 -20.17
CA ASN A 485 -13.64 -2.23 -19.92
C ASN A 485 -15.00 -2.56 -20.51
N LYS A 486 -15.05 -2.93 -21.79
CA LYS A 486 -16.30 -3.16 -22.53
C LYS A 486 -17.08 -4.38 -22.04
N HIS A 487 -16.36 -5.43 -21.61
CA HIS A 487 -16.97 -6.71 -21.24
C HIS A 487 -17.22 -6.85 -19.73
N THR A 488 -16.76 -5.91 -18.91
CA THR A 488 -17.20 -5.79 -17.51
C THR A 488 -18.66 -5.40 -17.45
N ARG A 489 -19.45 -6.14 -16.67
CA ARG A 489 -20.90 -5.95 -16.49
C ARG A 489 -21.24 -5.45 -15.09
N LYS A 490 -20.48 -5.90 -14.09
CA LYS A 490 -20.58 -5.43 -12.69
C LYS A 490 -19.20 -5.47 -12.07
N THR A 491 -18.94 -4.57 -11.13
CA THR A 491 -17.70 -4.55 -10.36
C THR A 491 -17.93 -3.92 -9.00
N ASN A 492 -17.20 -4.38 -7.99
CA ASN A 492 -17.15 -3.75 -6.68
C ASN A 492 -16.08 -2.64 -6.60
N PHE A 493 -15.41 -2.31 -7.71
CA PHE A 493 -14.28 -1.36 -7.73
C PHE A 493 -14.60 -0.01 -7.04
N PHE A 494 -15.81 0.51 -7.25
CA PHE A 494 -16.26 1.79 -6.68
C PHE A 494 -16.97 1.66 -5.32
N ALA A 495 -17.07 0.45 -4.76
CA ALA A 495 -17.58 0.27 -3.40
C ALA A 495 -16.57 0.79 -2.37
N ASN A 496 -17.03 1.39 -1.29
CA ASN A 496 -16.15 1.94 -0.25
C ASN A 496 -15.47 0.84 0.56
N ASP A 497 -16.21 -0.21 0.92
CA ASP A 497 -15.73 -1.33 1.71
C ASP A 497 -15.49 -2.54 0.80
N LYS A 498 -14.21 -2.89 0.59
CA LYS A 498 -13.82 -4.06 -0.20
C LYS A 498 -12.47 -4.60 0.25
N ALA A 499 -12.35 -5.93 0.36
CA ALA A 499 -11.10 -6.60 0.73
C ALA A 499 -10.35 -7.18 -0.49
N ALA A 500 -11.05 -7.31 -1.62
CA ALA A 500 -10.54 -7.72 -2.92
C ALA A 500 -11.36 -7.06 -4.04
N LEU A 501 -10.78 -6.96 -5.23
CA LEU A 501 -11.46 -6.45 -6.43
C LEU A 501 -12.14 -7.59 -7.18
N SER A 502 -13.35 -7.35 -7.66
CA SER A 502 -14.16 -8.31 -8.40
C SER A 502 -14.77 -7.67 -9.63
N PHE A 503 -14.73 -8.41 -10.74
CA PHE A 503 -15.23 -8.00 -12.04
C PHE A 503 -16.03 -9.13 -12.66
N ARG A 504 -17.35 -8.95 -12.78
CA ARG A 504 -18.21 -9.86 -13.53
C ARG A 504 -18.16 -9.50 -15.00
N LEU A 505 -17.59 -10.38 -15.80
CA LEU A 505 -17.44 -10.26 -17.26
C LEU A 505 -18.48 -11.13 -17.97
N ASP A 506 -18.87 -10.74 -19.18
CA ASP A 506 -19.55 -11.65 -20.12
C ASP A 506 -18.54 -12.50 -20.91
N GLY A 507 -19.00 -13.59 -21.53
CA GLY A 507 -18.16 -14.49 -22.32
C GLY A 507 -17.93 -14.08 -23.78
N LYS A 508 -18.51 -12.98 -24.28
CA LYS A 508 -18.54 -12.66 -25.72
C LYS A 508 -17.16 -12.32 -26.29
N PHE A 509 -16.26 -11.86 -25.43
CA PHE A 509 -14.88 -11.62 -25.83
C PHE A 509 -14.07 -12.90 -25.96
N LEU A 510 -14.57 -14.09 -25.58
CA LEU A 510 -13.87 -15.38 -25.68
C LEU A 510 -13.77 -15.90 -27.12
N SER A 511 -12.72 -16.66 -27.42
CA SER A 511 -12.56 -17.30 -28.73
C SER A 511 -13.40 -18.54 -28.77
N LYS A 512 -14.32 -18.61 -29.74
CA LYS A 512 -15.17 -19.80 -29.96
C LYS A 512 -14.38 -21.05 -30.33
N THR A 513 -13.14 -20.89 -30.80
CA THR A 513 -12.25 -22.03 -31.11
C THR A 513 -11.75 -22.70 -29.84
N GLU A 514 -11.40 -21.92 -28.82
CA GLU A 514 -10.82 -22.45 -27.56
C GLU A 514 -11.89 -22.68 -26.50
N PHE A 515 -12.89 -21.81 -26.46
CA PHE A 515 -14.00 -21.80 -25.51
C PHE A 515 -15.31 -21.90 -26.30
N PRO A 516 -15.70 -23.11 -26.75
CA PRO A 516 -16.84 -23.29 -27.64
C PRO A 516 -18.18 -22.94 -26.99
N ASP A 517 -18.29 -23.19 -25.69
CA ASP A 517 -19.48 -22.88 -24.90
C ASP A 517 -19.26 -21.51 -24.24
N GLU A 518 -20.08 -20.52 -24.59
CA GLU A 518 -19.98 -19.19 -23.98
C GLU A 518 -20.46 -19.26 -22.51
N PRO A 519 -19.64 -18.87 -21.53
CA PRO A 519 -20.09 -18.79 -20.14
C PRO A 519 -21.14 -17.69 -19.96
N TYR A 520 -22.15 -17.95 -19.12
CA TYR A 520 -23.10 -16.95 -18.68
C TYR A 520 -22.42 -15.81 -17.89
N ALA A 521 -21.44 -16.16 -17.04
CA ALA A 521 -20.67 -15.20 -16.29
C ALA A 521 -19.25 -15.71 -16.01
N ILE A 522 -18.29 -14.79 -16.09
CA ILE A 522 -16.92 -14.98 -15.62
C ILE A 522 -16.68 -13.95 -14.52
N ILE A 523 -16.47 -14.38 -13.28
CA ILE A 523 -16.14 -13.50 -12.17
C ILE A 523 -14.64 -13.55 -11.98
N PHE A 524 -13.97 -12.46 -12.26
CA PHE A 524 -12.53 -12.31 -12.10
C PHE A 524 -12.25 -11.57 -10.79
N VAL A 525 -11.53 -12.21 -9.87
CA VAL A 525 -11.30 -11.72 -8.52
C VAL A 525 -9.80 -11.57 -8.26
N ILE A 526 -9.40 -10.44 -7.69
CA ILE A 526 -8.00 -10.10 -7.38
C ILE A 526 -7.91 -9.58 -5.96
N GLY A 527 -7.03 -10.18 -5.16
CA GLY A 527 -6.57 -9.65 -3.88
C GLY A 527 -5.05 -9.49 -3.86
N SER A 528 -4.54 -8.88 -2.81
CA SER A 528 -3.08 -8.80 -2.55
C SER A 528 -2.41 -10.17 -2.50
N GLU A 529 -3.11 -11.20 -2.03
CA GLU A 529 -2.58 -12.55 -1.83
C GLU A 529 -2.83 -13.50 -3.01
N PHE A 530 -3.76 -13.18 -3.91
CA PHE A 530 -4.25 -14.14 -4.89
C PHE A 530 -4.86 -13.49 -6.12
N ARG A 531 -5.04 -14.30 -7.16
CA ARG A 531 -5.98 -14.03 -8.26
C ARG A 531 -6.84 -15.26 -8.50
N GLY A 532 -8.06 -15.09 -8.99
CA GLY A 532 -8.98 -16.19 -9.18
C GLY A 532 -10.06 -15.92 -10.22
N PHE A 533 -10.69 -17.00 -10.65
CA PHE A 533 -11.82 -16.96 -11.57
C PHE A 533 -12.97 -17.81 -11.01
N HIS A 534 -14.20 -17.35 -11.16
CA HIS A 534 -15.40 -18.17 -11.11
C HIS A 534 -16.07 -18.19 -12.48
N VAL A 535 -16.24 -19.36 -13.08
CA VAL A 535 -16.96 -19.52 -14.35
C VAL A 535 -18.30 -20.17 -14.11
N ARG A 536 -19.38 -19.60 -14.63
CA ARG A 536 -20.76 -20.13 -14.56
C ARG A 536 -21.36 -20.24 -15.95
N PHE A 537 -21.99 -21.37 -16.26
CA PHE A 537 -22.64 -21.60 -17.56
C PHE A 537 -24.13 -21.24 -17.61
N LEU A 538 -24.79 -21.10 -16.46
CA LEU A 538 -26.15 -20.59 -16.32
C LEU A 538 -26.20 -19.58 -15.17
N ASP A 539 -27.32 -18.85 -15.07
CA ASP A 539 -27.57 -17.89 -13.99
C ASP A 539 -27.58 -18.57 -12.62
N VAL A 540 -28.40 -19.62 -12.49
CA VAL A 540 -28.35 -20.55 -11.37
C VAL A 540 -27.38 -21.67 -11.73
N ALA A 541 -26.24 -21.74 -11.03
CA ALA A 541 -25.20 -22.73 -11.28
C ALA A 541 -24.59 -23.24 -9.97
N ARG A 542 -24.07 -24.47 -10.01
CA ARG A 542 -23.41 -25.12 -8.86
C ARG A 542 -22.03 -25.65 -9.21
N GLY A 543 -21.11 -25.53 -8.24
CA GLY A 543 -19.72 -25.90 -8.41
C GLY A 543 -18.90 -25.62 -7.15
N GLY A 544 -17.86 -26.42 -6.91
CA GLY A 544 -16.95 -26.18 -5.79
C GLY A 544 -15.80 -25.22 -6.14
N ILE A 545 -15.14 -24.67 -5.13
CA ILE A 545 -13.97 -23.80 -5.27
C ILE A 545 -12.68 -24.61 -5.08
N ARG A 546 -11.62 -24.29 -5.83
CA ARG A 546 -10.29 -24.92 -5.72
C ARG A 546 -9.24 -23.88 -5.34
N MET A 547 -8.58 -24.09 -4.21
CA MET A 547 -7.37 -23.36 -3.84
C MET A 547 -6.14 -23.99 -4.52
N ILE A 548 -5.36 -23.19 -5.23
CA ILE A 548 -4.16 -23.61 -5.96
C ILE A 548 -2.94 -23.03 -5.25
N ARG A 549 -2.09 -23.92 -4.74
CA ARG A 549 -0.81 -23.59 -4.11
C ARG A 549 0.34 -24.00 -5.04
N SER A 550 1.42 -23.26 -4.97
CA SER A 550 2.60 -23.44 -5.80
C SER A 550 3.82 -23.63 -4.91
N SER A 551 4.51 -24.76 -5.06
CA SER A 551 5.66 -25.10 -4.21
C SER A 551 6.92 -24.27 -4.52
N HIS A 552 7.02 -23.74 -5.74
CA HIS A 552 8.15 -22.93 -6.22
C HIS A 552 7.75 -22.09 -7.44
N ALA A 553 8.62 -21.17 -7.86
CA ALA A 553 8.35 -20.18 -8.89
C ALA A 553 7.87 -20.78 -10.23
N GLN A 554 8.51 -21.86 -10.71
CA GLN A 554 8.14 -22.46 -11.99
C GLN A 554 6.72 -23.05 -11.96
N VAL A 555 6.34 -23.72 -10.87
CA VAL A 555 4.98 -24.23 -10.69
C VAL A 555 3.96 -23.09 -10.61
N TYR A 556 4.31 -21.98 -9.95
CA TYR A 556 3.46 -20.79 -9.94
C TYR A 556 3.22 -20.24 -11.34
N LEU A 557 4.26 -20.10 -12.16
CA LEU A 557 4.14 -19.61 -13.53
C LEU A 557 3.25 -20.53 -14.39
N ASN A 558 3.40 -21.85 -14.24
CA ASN A 558 2.57 -22.83 -14.96
C ASN A 558 1.10 -22.78 -14.52
N ASN A 559 0.85 -22.65 -13.22
CA ASN A 559 -0.51 -22.51 -12.67
C ASN A 559 -1.14 -21.18 -13.10
N ALA A 560 -0.38 -20.09 -13.12
CA ALA A 560 -0.85 -18.78 -13.54
C ALA A 560 -1.24 -18.76 -15.02
N SER A 561 -0.41 -19.36 -15.90
CA SER A 561 -0.68 -19.38 -17.34
C SER A 561 -1.90 -20.22 -17.72
N SER A 562 -2.20 -21.27 -16.96
CA SER A 562 -3.32 -22.19 -17.22
C SER A 562 -4.57 -21.95 -16.35
N LEU A 563 -4.56 -20.91 -15.51
CA LEU A 563 -5.58 -20.70 -14.47
C LEU A 563 -7.01 -20.62 -15.01
N PHE A 564 -7.22 -19.80 -16.05
CA PHE A 564 -8.56 -19.64 -16.64
C PHE A 564 -8.98 -20.90 -17.40
N ASP A 565 -8.07 -21.50 -18.17
CA ASP A 565 -8.30 -22.74 -18.93
C ASP A 565 -8.74 -23.89 -18.00
N GLU A 566 -8.09 -24.04 -16.83
CA GLU A 566 -8.47 -24.99 -15.80
C GLU A 566 -9.88 -24.71 -15.26
N CYS A 567 -10.16 -23.45 -14.89
CA CYS A 567 -11.45 -23.06 -14.34
C CYS A 567 -12.60 -23.34 -15.32
N TYR A 568 -12.45 -22.90 -16.57
CA TYR A 568 -13.40 -23.12 -17.64
C TYR A 568 -13.62 -24.61 -17.91
N GLY A 569 -12.54 -25.39 -18.06
CA GLY A 569 -12.63 -26.82 -18.35
C GLY A 569 -13.36 -27.61 -17.26
N LEU A 570 -13.10 -27.27 -16.00
CA LEU A 570 -13.79 -27.85 -14.85
C LEU A 570 -15.27 -27.44 -14.78
N ALA A 571 -15.57 -26.15 -14.97
CA ALA A 571 -16.94 -25.65 -14.99
C ALA A 571 -17.75 -26.26 -16.14
N SER A 572 -17.17 -26.38 -17.33
CA SER A 572 -17.82 -26.96 -18.53
C SER A 572 -18.09 -28.47 -18.33
N THR A 573 -17.15 -29.18 -17.71
CA THR A 573 -17.36 -30.58 -17.32
C THR A 573 -18.47 -30.72 -16.27
N GLN A 574 -18.52 -29.82 -15.29
CA GLN A 574 -19.60 -29.79 -14.31
C GLN A 574 -20.95 -29.49 -14.98
N HIS A 575 -20.97 -28.62 -15.99
CA HIS A 575 -22.19 -28.28 -16.72
C HIS A 575 -22.74 -29.48 -17.48
N ARG A 576 -21.89 -30.23 -18.18
CA ARG A 576 -22.28 -31.48 -18.86
C ARG A 576 -22.80 -32.55 -17.89
N LYS A 577 -22.27 -32.61 -16.67
CA LYS A 577 -22.77 -33.52 -15.62
C LYS A 577 -24.13 -33.10 -15.07
N ASN A 578 -24.42 -31.80 -15.04
CA ASN A 578 -25.67 -31.26 -14.54
C ASN A 578 -26.78 -31.20 -15.61
N LYS A 579 -26.62 -31.86 -16.77
CA LYS A 579 -27.60 -31.84 -17.87
C LYS A 579 -29.03 -32.26 -17.48
N ASP A 580 -29.16 -33.04 -16.41
CA ASP A 580 -30.43 -33.63 -15.95
C ASP A 580 -31.05 -32.87 -14.75
N ILE A 581 -30.50 -31.71 -14.35
CA ILE A 581 -30.99 -30.87 -13.23
C ILE A 581 -31.13 -29.40 -13.66
N PRO A 582 -31.92 -28.57 -12.95
CA PRO A 582 -32.15 -27.18 -13.35
C PRO A 582 -30.92 -26.27 -13.25
N GLU A 583 -29.93 -26.59 -12.41
CA GLU A 583 -28.74 -25.76 -12.21
C GLU A 583 -27.63 -26.03 -13.23
N GLY A 584 -27.02 -24.97 -13.75
CA GLY A 584 -25.83 -25.05 -14.61
C GLY A 584 -24.57 -25.50 -13.86
N GLY A 585 -23.49 -25.72 -14.61
CA GLY A 585 -22.19 -26.00 -14.02
C GLY A 585 -21.44 -24.72 -13.71
N SER A 586 -20.74 -24.73 -12.57
CA SER A 586 -19.77 -23.69 -12.25
C SER A 586 -18.49 -24.25 -11.65
N LYS A 587 -17.47 -23.40 -11.55
CA LYS A 587 -16.24 -23.68 -10.81
C LYS A 587 -15.60 -22.37 -10.38
N GLY A 588 -15.08 -22.33 -9.16
CA GLY A 588 -14.15 -21.31 -8.69
C GLY A 588 -12.73 -21.87 -8.60
N VAL A 589 -11.73 -21.08 -8.99
CA VAL A 589 -10.31 -21.35 -8.77
C VAL A 589 -9.64 -20.12 -8.17
N VAL A 590 -8.77 -20.34 -7.19
CA VAL A 590 -8.04 -19.29 -6.47
C VAL A 590 -6.56 -19.65 -6.45
N LEU A 591 -5.75 -18.91 -7.21
CA LEU A 591 -4.31 -19.09 -7.24
C LEU A 591 -3.65 -18.15 -6.24
N LEU A 592 -3.00 -18.72 -5.23
CA LEU A 592 -2.18 -17.94 -4.30
C LEU A 592 -0.94 -17.41 -5.03
N ASN A 593 -0.65 -16.14 -4.79
CA ASN A 593 0.56 -15.50 -5.25
C ASN A 593 1.80 -16.19 -4.67
N GLN A 594 2.91 -16.18 -5.40
CA GLN A 594 4.13 -16.89 -5.01
C GLN A 594 4.63 -16.51 -3.61
N ALA A 595 4.46 -15.25 -3.20
CA ALA A 595 4.90 -14.73 -1.91
C ALA A 595 3.96 -15.08 -0.73
N HIS A 596 2.76 -15.57 -1.02
CA HIS A 596 1.64 -15.65 -0.07
C HIS A 596 1.09 -17.08 0.02
N GLN A 597 1.96 -18.08 -0.14
CA GLN A 597 1.56 -19.49 -0.10
C GLN A 597 1.03 -19.95 1.27
N ASP A 598 1.27 -19.18 2.33
CA ASP A 598 0.78 -19.34 3.70
C ASP A 598 -0.57 -18.65 3.97
N LYS A 599 -1.10 -17.87 3.01
CA LYS A 599 -2.30 -17.03 3.19
C LYS A 599 -3.58 -17.64 2.60
N ALA A 600 -3.66 -18.96 2.52
CA ALA A 600 -4.80 -19.66 1.89
C ALA A 600 -6.15 -19.26 2.49
N ASP A 601 -6.26 -19.22 3.82
CA ASP A 601 -7.53 -18.93 4.51
C ASP A 601 -7.99 -17.49 4.30
N VAL A 602 -7.07 -16.52 4.39
CA VAL A 602 -7.36 -15.10 4.15
C VAL A 602 -7.78 -14.89 2.69
N ALA A 603 -7.05 -15.48 1.74
CA ALA A 603 -7.38 -15.42 0.33
C ALA A 603 -8.76 -16.01 0.03
N PHE A 604 -9.09 -17.17 0.62
CA PHE A 604 -10.40 -17.79 0.46
C PHE A 604 -11.53 -16.90 0.99
N ARG A 605 -11.39 -16.34 2.20
CA ARG A 605 -12.40 -15.43 2.76
C ARG A 605 -12.61 -14.19 1.91
N LYS A 606 -11.51 -13.56 1.45
CA LYS A 606 -11.55 -12.40 0.54
C LYS A 606 -12.18 -12.75 -0.82
N TYR A 607 -11.92 -13.94 -1.35
CA TYR A 607 -12.54 -14.41 -2.59
C TYR A 607 -14.05 -14.51 -2.45
N ILE A 608 -14.55 -15.13 -1.37
CA ILE A 608 -15.98 -15.27 -1.09
C ILE A 608 -16.65 -13.92 -0.84
N ASP A 609 -16.00 -13.02 -0.10
CA ASP A 609 -16.53 -11.68 0.19
C ASP A 609 -16.69 -10.82 -1.07
N ALA A 610 -15.81 -11.00 -2.06
CA ALA A 610 -15.79 -10.20 -3.28
C ALA A 610 -16.58 -10.81 -4.45
N GLU A 611 -16.79 -12.13 -4.46
CA GLU A 611 -17.55 -12.85 -5.49
C GLU A 611 -19.07 -12.60 -5.38
#